data_AF-A0AAV1RZ18-F1
#
_entry.id   AF-A0AAV1RZ18-F1
#
_cell.length_a   1.000
_cell.length_b   1.000
_cell.length_c   1.000
_cell.angle_alpha   90.00
_cell.angle_beta   90.00
_cell.angle_gamma   90.00
#
_symmetry.space_group_name_H-M   'P 1'
#
loop_
_entity.id
_entity.type
_entity.pdbx_description
1 polymer ?
#
loop_
_entity_poly.entity_id
_entity_poly.type
_entity_poly.pdbx_seq_one_letter_code
_entity_poly.pdbx_strand_id
1 'polypeptide(L)'
;MENLVLNGMVAESETYMALGLLDGGVSGTPRVLLLIASVLEKSVQKNEKLLNASRRKDTVTLFHGSRSPSLSIGEYMERIFKYSRCSSSCFVVAYIYINKFLQRTDAYLTSLNAHRLLISSIMVAAKFLDDVLTKTTLITTTLNLAGVMTTPITPELEG
;
A
#
# COMPACT_ATOMS: atom_id res chain seq x y z
N MET A 1 16.87 -20.98 -22.10
CA MET A 1 16.24 -19.67 -21.81
C MET A 1 15.26 -19.76 -20.63
N GLU A 2 14.75 -20.94 -20.26
CA GLU A 2 13.90 -21.18 -19.07
C GLU A 2 14.60 -20.97 -17.70
N ASN A 3 15.90 -21.26 -17.57
CA ASN A 3 16.62 -21.14 -16.29
C ASN A 3 16.82 -19.70 -15.78
N LEU A 4 16.72 -18.68 -16.66
CA LEU A 4 16.81 -17.27 -16.27
C LEU A 4 15.48 -16.73 -15.75
N VAL A 5 14.36 -17.21 -16.30
CA VAL A 5 13.01 -16.84 -15.87
C VAL A 5 12.69 -17.46 -14.50
N LEU A 6 13.07 -18.72 -14.29
CA LEU A 6 12.94 -19.40 -12.99
C LEU A 6 13.74 -18.71 -11.88
N ASN A 7 14.98 -18.28 -12.14
CA ASN A 7 15.76 -17.52 -11.16
C ASN A 7 15.15 -16.14 -10.85
N GLY A 8 14.50 -15.49 -11.83
CA GLY A 8 13.77 -14.24 -11.63
C GLY A 8 12.51 -14.42 -10.78
N MET A 9 11.69 -15.43 -11.07
CA MET A 9 10.46 -15.74 -10.32
C MET A 9 10.76 -16.20 -8.88
N VAL A 10 11.84 -16.96 -8.68
CA VAL A 10 12.30 -17.39 -7.35
C VAL A 10 12.83 -16.20 -6.54
N ALA A 11 13.60 -15.29 -7.15
CA ALA A 11 14.09 -14.08 -6.49
C ALA A 11 12.99 -13.07 -6.17
N GLU A 12 11.99 -12.92 -7.06
CA GLU A 12 10.79 -12.13 -6.78
C GLU A 12 9.99 -12.74 -5.62
N SER A 13 9.80 -14.05 -5.62
CA SER A 13 9.15 -14.78 -4.51
C SER A 13 9.89 -14.55 -3.18
N GLU A 14 11.23 -14.64 -3.16
CA GLU A 14 12.03 -14.34 -1.96
C GLU A 14 11.89 -12.87 -1.52
N THR A 15 11.87 -11.93 -2.46
CA THR A 15 11.72 -10.50 -2.17
C THR A 15 10.34 -10.20 -1.59
N TYR A 16 9.28 -10.73 -2.20
CA TYR A 16 7.91 -10.57 -1.72
C TYR A 16 7.70 -11.24 -0.36
N MET A 17 8.32 -12.41 -0.11
CA MET A 17 8.36 -13.04 1.21
C MET A 17 9.12 -12.17 2.22
N ALA A 18 10.31 -11.67 1.88
CA ALA A 18 11.14 -10.85 2.77
C ALA A 18 10.49 -9.50 3.13
N LEU A 19 9.67 -8.96 2.22
CA LEU A 19 8.86 -7.77 2.47
C LEU A 19 7.58 -8.08 3.28
N GLY A 20 7.21 -9.35 3.41
CA GLY A 20 5.99 -9.79 4.09
C GLY A 20 4.72 -9.55 3.26
N LEU A 21 4.82 -9.67 1.93
CA LEU A 21 3.72 -9.47 0.99
C LEU A 21 2.95 -10.75 0.65
N LEU A 22 3.50 -11.92 0.99
CA LEU A 22 2.86 -13.22 0.82
C LEU A 22 2.38 -13.74 2.18
N ASP A 23 1.15 -14.26 2.23
CA ASP A 23 0.48 -14.71 3.46
C ASP A 23 1.09 -16.04 3.94
N GLY A 24 2.26 -15.94 4.57
CA GLY A 24 3.02 -17.06 5.13
C GLY A 24 2.89 -17.19 6.65
N GLY A 25 1.73 -16.87 7.23
CA GLY A 25 1.52 -17.01 8.68
C GLY A 25 2.49 -16.18 9.53
N VAL A 26 2.86 -14.99 9.06
CA VAL A 26 3.87 -14.15 9.72
C VAL A 26 3.27 -13.54 10.99
N SER A 27 3.67 -14.03 12.15
CA SER A 27 3.31 -13.46 13.46
C SER A 27 4.11 -12.16 13.67
N GLY A 28 3.56 -11.03 13.23
CA GLY A 28 4.16 -9.70 13.42
C GLY A 28 3.76 -8.68 12.35
N THR A 29 4.15 -7.41 12.56
CA THR A 29 3.97 -6.36 11.55
C THR A 29 4.85 -6.66 10.32
N PRO A 30 4.29 -6.76 9.10
CA PRO A 30 5.06 -6.97 7.89
C PRO A 30 6.10 -5.87 7.66
N ARG A 31 7.29 -6.24 7.17
CA ARG A 31 8.40 -5.30 6.98
C ARG A 31 8.05 -4.16 6.03
N VAL A 32 7.26 -4.44 4.99
CA VAL A 32 6.79 -3.42 4.05
C VAL A 32 5.97 -2.31 4.72
N LEU A 33 5.20 -2.64 5.76
CA LEU A 33 4.47 -1.64 6.54
C LEU A 33 5.46 -0.73 7.29
N LEU A 34 6.46 -1.30 7.97
CA LEU A 34 7.48 -0.50 8.66
C LEU A 34 8.22 0.46 7.72
N LEU A 35 8.54 -0.01 6.50
CA LEU A 35 9.20 0.80 5.48
C LEU A 35 8.30 1.96 5.01
N ILE A 36 7.03 1.68 4.68
CA ILE A 36 6.08 2.70 4.25
C ILE A 36 5.86 3.74 5.35
N ALA A 37 5.70 3.32 6.60
CA ALA A 37 5.58 4.23 7.74
C ALA A 37 6.80 5.16 7.84
N SER A 38 8.01 4.60 7.79
CA SER A 38 9.25 5.39 7.86
C SER A 38 9.36 6.41 6.72
N VAL A 39 8.96 6.03 5.50
CA VAL A 39 8.96 6.94 4.35
C VAL A 39 7.94 8.06 4.51
N LEU A 40 6.72 7.76 4.98
CA LEU A 40 5.68 8.76 5.21
C LEU A 40 6.10 9.74 6.32
N GLU A 41 6.67 9.25 7.42
CA GLU A 41 7.15 10.10 8.52
C GLU A 41 8.29 11.03 8.08
N LYS A 42 9.27 10.51 7.34
CA LYS A 42 10.34 11.34 6.76
C LYS A 42 9.80 12.38 5.79
N SER A 43 8.78 12.02 5.01
CA SER A 43 8.13 12.94 4.07
C SER A 43 7.40 14.07 4.80
N VAL A 44 6.65 13.76 5.86
CA VAL A 44 6.01 14.75 6.73
C VAL A 44 7.04 15.72 7.30
N GLN A 45 8.11 15.21 7.91
CA GLN A 45 9.16 16.04 8.50
C GLN A 45 9.83 16.95 7.47
N LYS A 46 10.12 16.43 6.27
CA LYS A 46 10.72 17.21 5.19
C LYS A 46 9.78 18.31 4.70
N ASN A 47 8.52 17.97 4.47
CA ASN A 47 7.51 18.90 3.97
C ASN A 47 7.23 20.03 4.97
N GLU A 48 7.06 19.72 6.25
CA GLU A 48 6.83 20.74 7.28
C GLU A 48 8.03 21.68 7.41
N LYS A 49 9.26 21.17 7.36
CA LYS A 49 10.48 22.00 7.31
C LYS A 49 10.47 22.93 6.09
N LEU A 50 10.12 22.41 4.91
CA LEU A 50 10.07 23.20 3.68
C LEU A 50 8.99 24.28 3.73
N LEU A 51 7.78 23.96 4.20
CA LEU A 51 6.68 24.92 4.35
C LEU A 51 7.04 26.04 5.32
N ASN A 52 7.64 25.68 6.46
CA ASN A 52 8.10 26.65 7.45
C ASN A 52 9.22 27.55 6.91
N ALA A 53 10.20 26.99 6.19
CA ALA A 53 11.32 27.74 5.64
C ALA A 53 10.90 28.67 4.48
N SER A 54 9.98 28.22 3.64
CA SER A 54 9.58 28.95 2.42
C SER A 54 8.42 29.91 2.62
N ARG A 55 7.78 29.93 3.81
CA ARG A 55 6.50 30.63 4.08
C ARG A 55 5.40 30.32 3.05
N ARG A 56 5.52 29.20 2.33
CA ARG A 56 4.49 28.74 1.40
C ARG A 56 3.31 28.21 2.19
N LYS A 57 2.11 28.53 1.72
CA LYS A 57 0.88 27.93 2.26
C LYS A 57 0.66 26.59 1.56
N ASP A 58 0.40 25.57 2.36
CA ASP A 58 -0.05 24.28 1.86
C ASP A 58 -1.48 24.40 1.31
N THR A 59 -1.80 23.63 0.28
CA THR A 59 -3.14 23.55 -0.27
C THR A 59 -4.04 22.79 0.72
N VAL A 60 -5.03 23.48 1.28
CA VAL A 60 -5.93 22.88 2.26
C VAL A 60 -6.87 21.91 1.56
N THR A 61 -6.74 20.63 1.90
CA THR A 61 -7.58 19.52 1.42
C THR A 61 -8.55 19.04 2.50
N LEU A 62 -9.57 18.26 2.11
CA LEU A 62 -10.52 17.61 3.04
C LEU A 62 -9.85 16.76 4.14
N PHE A 63 -8.62 16.30 3.88
CA PHE A 63 -7.88 15.45 4.82
C PHE A 63 -7.19 16.23 5.93
N HIS A 64 -7.16 17.57 5.88
CA HIS A 64 -6.57 18.38 6.94
C HIS A 64 -7.45 18.39 8.19
N GLY A 65 -6.90 17.87 9.30
CA GLY A 65 -7.47 18.02 10.62
C GLY A 65 -7.04 19.32 11.30
N SER A 66 -7.83 19.78 12.28
CA SER A 66 -7.47 20.93 13.12
C SER A 66 -6.31 20.66 14.08
N ARG A 67 -6.03 19.38 14.36
CA ARG A 67 -4.94 18.93 15.23
C ARG A 67 -4.41 17.59 14.74
N SER A 68 -3.10 17.40 14.81
CA SER A 68 -2.47 16.10 14.54
C SER A 68 -2.80 15.10 15.66
N PRO A 69 -3.02 13.81 15.33
CA PRO A 69 -3.08 12.76 16.34
C PRO A 69 -1.79 12.69 17.17
N SER A 70 -1.88 12.24 18.42
CA SER A 70 -0.72 11.98 19.29
C SER A 70 0.02 10.68 18.95
N LEU A 71 -0.57 9.88 18.08
CA LEU A 71 -0.05 8.59 17.62
C LEU A 71 0.89 8.82 16.43
N SER A 72 1.98 8.06 16.35
CA SER A 72 2.83 8.08 15.16
C SER A 72 2.14 7.40 13.97
N ILE A 73 2.63 7.68 12.75
CA ILE A 73 2.11 7.05 11.54
C ILE A 73 2.38 5.54 11.59
N GLY A 74 3.56 5.13 12.07
CA GLY A 74 3.90 3.73 12.31
C GLY A 74 2.89 3.01 13.21
N GLU A 75 2.71 3.49 14.44
CA GLU A 75 1.77 2.88 15.39
C GLU A 75 0.32 2.89 14.87
N TYR A 76 -0.07 3.93 14.13
CA TYR A 76 -1.38 3.98 13.51
C TYR A 76 -1.54 2.91 12.43
N MET A 77 -0.52 2.73 11.58
CA MET A 77 -0.56 1.76 10.51
C MET A 77 -0.52 0.32 11.03
N GLU A 78 0.24 0.05 12.10
CA GLU A 78 0.23 -1.23 12.81
C GLU A 78 -1.15 -1.57 13.39
N ARG A 79 -1.81 -0.57 13.99
CA ARG A 79 -3.19 -0.75 14.49
C ARG A 79 -4.14 -1.07 13.35
N ILE A 80 -4.07 -0.35 12.24
CA ILE A 80 -4.91 -0.65 11.06
C ILE A 80 -4.65 -2.08 10.61
N PHE A 81 -3.39 -2.49 10.45
CA PHE A 81 -3.05 -3.85 10.05
C PHE A 81 -3.62 -4.90 11.02
N LYS A 82 -3.43 -4.70 12.33
CA LYS A 82 -3.91 -5.63 13.36
C LYS A 82 -5.42 -5.79 13.41
N TYR A 83 -6.17 -4.71 13.19
CA TYR A 83 -7.63 -4.71 13.33
C TYR A 83 -8.38 -4.82 12.00
N SER A 84 -7.70 -4.64 10.88
CA SER A 84 -8.26 -4.88 9.55
C SER A 84 -7.98 -6.32 9.11
N ARG A 85 -8.81 -6.84 8.21
CA ARG A 85 -8.56 -8.11 7.53
C ARG A 85 -7.89 -7.91 6.17
N CYS A 86 -7.19 -6.79 5.98
CA CYS A 86 -6.58 -6.46 4.70
C CYS A 86 -5.16 -7.01 4.62
N SER A 87 -4.77 -7.47 3.44
CA SER A 87 -3.41 -7.96 3.19
C SER A 87 -2.41 -6.81 3.24
N SER A 88 -1.13 -7.12 3.49
CA SER A 88 -0.04 -6.14 3.44
C SER A 88 0.06 -5.44 2.08
N SER A 89 -0.36 -6.09 0.99
CA SER A 89 -0.44 -5.48 -0.33
C SER A 89 -1.39 -4.28 -0.41
N CYS A 90 -2.47 -4.23 0.39
CA CYS A 90 -3.37 -3.08 0.47
C CYS A 90 -2.65 -1.81 0.92
N PHE A 91 -1.63 -1.94 1.78
CA PHE A 91 -0.84 -0.80 2.26
C PHE A 91 0.11 -0.26 1.19
N VAL A 92 0.66 -1.13 0.34
CA VAL A 92 1.47 -0.74 -0.81
C VAL A 92 0.64 0.07 -1.80
N VAL A 93 -0.56 -0.44 -2.13
CA VAL A 93 -1.48 0.25 -3.04
C VAL A 93 -1.96 1.58 -2.43
N ALA A 94 -2.26 1.60 -1.13
CA ALA A 94 -2.59 2.83 -0.42
C ALA A 94 -1.48 3.87 -0.51
N TYR A 95 -0.20 3.48 -0.33
CA TYR A 95 0.93 4.39 -0.50
C TYR A 95 0.99 4.99 -1.91
N ILE A 96 0.70 4.21 -2.95
CA ILE A 96 0.62 4.71 -4.32
C ILE A 96 -0.52 5.73 -4.46
N TYR A 97 -1.68 5.48 -3.87
CA TYR A 97 -2.80 6.41 -3.88
C TYR A 97 -2.50 7.74 -3.17
N ILE A 98 -1.81 7.69 -2.03
CA ILE A 98 -1.32 8.89 -1.34
C ILE A 98 -0.45 9.73 -2.28
N ASN A 99 0.55 9.12 -2.92
CA ASN A 99 1.45 9.85 -3.82
C ASN A 99 0.71 10.47 -5.01
N LYS A 100 -0.20 9.71 -5.64
CA LYS A 100 -1.01 10.21 -6.76
C LYS A 100 -1.91 11.38 -6.33
N PHE A 101 -2.49 11.31 -5.13
CA PHE A 101 -3.33 12.38 -4.60
C PHE A 101 -2.53 13.67 -4.38
N LEU A 102 -1.37 13.58 -3.72
CA LEU A 102 -0.50 14.73 -3.44
C LEU A 102 -0.02 15.39 -4.74
N GLN A 103 0.38 14.61 -5.74
CA GLN A 103 0.80 15.12 -7.05
C GLN A 103 -0.33 15.85 -7.80
N ARG A 104 -1.56 15.34 -7.72
CA ARG A 104 -2.71 15.94 -8.43
C ARG A 104 -3.26 17.20 -7.75
N THR A 105 -3.11 17.30 -6.44
CA THR A 105 -3.65 18.41 -5.64
C THR A 105 -2.63 19.49 -5.35
N ASP A 106 -1.36 19.26 -5.71
CA ASP A 106 -0.23 20.11 -5.32
C ASP A 106 -0.24 20.38 -3.79
N ALA A 107 -0.61 19.35 -3.02
CA ALA A 107 -0.68 19.38 -1.57
C ALA A 107 0.52 18.66 -0.97
N TYR A 108 0.94 19.11 0.21
CA TYR A 108 2.03 18.48 0.94
C TYR A 108 1.50 17.48 1.96
N LEU A 109 2.21 16.37 2.13
CA LEU A 109 1.93 15.46 3.24
C LEU A 109 2.42 16.11 4.54
N THR A 110 1.54 16.29 5.51
CA THR A 110 1.84 16.92 6.82
C THR A 110 1.23 16.11 7.95
N SER A 111 1.64 16.40 9.19
CA SER A 111 1.07 15.76 10.39
C SER A 111 -0.45 15.97 10.54
N LEU A 112 -0.99 17.03 9.90
CA LEU A 112 -2.42 17.36 9.92
C LEU A 112 -3.26 16.51 8.97
N ASN A 113 -2.67 15.99 7.89
CA ASN A 113 -3.40 15.25 6.86
C ASN A 113 -2.99 13.77 6.71
N ALA A 114 -1.78 13.39 7.14
CA ALA A 114 -1.22 12.07 6.89
C ALA A 114 -2.09 10.92 7.39
N HIS A 115 -2.58 11.00 8.62
CA HIS A 115 -3.40 9.95 9.23
C HIS A 115 -4.72 9.72 8.50
N ARG A 116 -5.45 10.80 8.21
CA ARG A 116 -6.76 10.74 7.53
C ARG A 116 -6.61 10.27 6.09
N LEU A 117 -5.58 10.75 5.40
CA LEU A 117 -5.27 10.34 4.04
C LEU A 117 -4.85 8.87 3.98
N LEU A 118 -4.08 8.38 4.96
CA LEU A 118 -3.65 6.98 5.05
C LEU A 118 -4.82 6.02 5.18
N ILE A 119 -5.70 6.19 6.19
CA ILE A 119 -6.84 5.28 6.38
C ILE A 119 -7.78 5.31 5.18
N SER A 120 -8.03 6.48 4.61
CA SER A 120 -8.91 6.61 3.43
C SER A 120 -8.32 5.89 2.22
N SER A 121 -7.01 6.01 2.00
CA SER A 121 -6.31 5.32 0.91
C SER A 121 -6.31 3.80 1.11
N ILE A 122 -6.12 3.32 2.34
CA ILE A 122 -6.21 1.89 2.69
C ILE A 122 -7.62 1.37 2.45
N MET A 123 -8.66 2.10 2.85
CA MET A 123 -10.05 1.68 2.62
C MET A 123 -10.37 1.55 1.12
N VAL A 124 -9.92 2.50 0.30
CA VAL A 124 -10.09 2.43 -1.16
C VAL A 124 -9.31 1.26 -1.75
N ALA A 125 -8.06 1.05 -1.31
CA ALA A 125 -7.23 -0.07 -1.75
C ALA A 125 -7.86 -1.42 -1.37
N ALA A 126 -8.29 -1.59 -0.12
CA ALA A 126 -8.94 -2.80 0.35
C ALA A 126 -10.19 -3.14 -0.46
N LYS A 127 -11.08 -2.15 -0.68
CA LYS A 127 -12.27 -2.35 -1.50
C LYS A 127 -11.93 -2.79 -2.93
N PHE A 128 -10.94 -2.15 -3.55
CA PHE A 128 -10.52 -2.51 -4.90
C PHE A 128 -9.91 -3.91 -4.98
N LEU A 129 -9.08 -4.28 -3.99
CA LEU A 129 -8.45 -5.60 -3.95
C LEU A 129 -9.47 -6.69 -3.66
N ASP A 130 -10.45 -6.45 -2.79
CA ASP A 130 -11.57 -7.37 -2.55
C ASP A 130 -12.36 -7.60 -3.85
N ASP A 131 -12.69 -6.55 -4.60
CA ASP A 131 -13.39 -6.67 -5.89
C ASP A 131 -12.61 -7.49 -6.92
N VAL A 132 -11.27 -7.35 -6.95
CA VAL A 132 -10.41 -8.11 -7.87
C VAL A 132 -10.27 -9.56 -7.42
N LEU A 133 -10.01 -9.82 -6.13
CA LEU A 133 -9.89 -11.17 -5.58
C LEU A 133 -11.17 -11.97 -5.78
N THR A 134 -12.34 -11.36 -5.55
CA THR A 134 -13.63 -12.02 -5.72
C THR A 134 -13.89 -12.37 -7.19
N LYS A 135 -13.60 -11.46 -8.12
CA LYS A 135 -13.75 -11.70 -9.56
C LYS A 135 -12.76 -12.75 -10.07
N THR A 136 -11.48 -12.62 -9.76
CA THR A 136 -10.44 -13.58 -10.18
C THR A 136 -10.70 -14.98 -9.64
N THR A 137 -11.17 -15.10 -8.39
CA THR A 137 -11.56 -16.40 -7.82
C THR A 137 -12.73 -17.02 -8.58
N LEU A 138 -13.78 -16.24 -8.86
CA LEU A 138 -14.94 -16.74 -9.63
C LEU A 138 -14.53 -17.21 -11.03
N ILE A 139 -13.72 -16.43 -11.75
CA ILE A 139 -13.26 -16.80 -13.10
C ILE A 139 -12.45 -18.10 -13.04
N THR A 140 -11.49 -18.21 -12.13
CA THR A 140 -10.68 -19.43 -11.95
C THR A 140 -11.52 -20.63 -11.52
N THR A 141 -12.50 -20.46 -10.62
CA THR A 141 -13.41 -21.54 -10.23
C THR A 141 -14.30 -21.98 -11.38
N THR A 142 -14.86 -21.04 -12.16
CA THR A 142 -15.68 -21.36 -13.34
C THR A 142 -14.85 -22.05 -14.42
N LEU A 143 -13.62 -21.60 -14.68
CA LEU A 143 -12.72 -22.23 -15.64
C LEU A 143 -12.28 -23.64 -15.20
N ASN A 144 -11.98 -23.82 -13.91
CA ASN A 144 -11.68 -25.15 -13.34
C ASN A 144 -12.88 -26.10 -13.42
N LEU A 145 -14.10 -25.62 -13.13
CA LEU A 145 -15.34 -26.40 -13.28
C LEU A 145 -15.65 -26.71 -14.75
N ALA A 146 -15.26 -25.82 -15.67
CA ALA A 146 -15.36 -26.04 -17.12
C ALA A 146 -14.24 -26.94 -17.69
N GLY A 147 -13.34 -27.46 -16.84
CA GLY A 147 -12.24 -28.34 -17.26
C GLY A 147 -11.11 -27.63 -18.01
N VAL A 148 -11.08 -26.30 -17.99
CA VAL A 148 -10.01 -25.50 -18.60
C VAL A 148 -8.91 -25.34 -17.55
N MET A 149 -7.85 -26.15 -17.66
CA MET A 149 -6.67 -26.03 -16.80
C MET A 149 -5.94 -24.72 -17.15
N THR A 150 -6.32 -23.62 -16.50
CA THR A 150 -5.57 -22.36 -16.62
C THR A 150 -4.35 -22.44 -15.70
N THR A 151 -3.16 -22.40 -16.28
CA THR A 151 -1.93 -22.12 -15.55
C THR A 151 -2.09 -20.81 -14.76
N PRO A 152 -1.58 -20.71 -13.52
CA PRO A 152 -1.68 -19.48 -12.74
C PRO A 152 -1.11 -18.34 -13.57
N ILE A 153 -1.94 -17.32 -13.77
CA ILE A 153 -1.59 -16.13 -14.53
C ILE A 153 -0.56 -15.39 -13.68
N THR A 154 0.73 -15.65 -13.94
CA THR A 154 1.78 -14.70 -13.59
C THR A 154 1.46 -13.41 -14.33
N PRO A 155 1.61 -12.23 -13.69
CA PRO A 155 1.43 -10.96 -14.37
C PRO A 155 2.61 -10.79 -15.34
N GLU A 156 2.47 -11.33 -16.55
CA GLU A 156 3.32 -10.96 -17.67
C GLU A 156 3.02 -9.50 -18.00
N LEU A 157 3.98 -8.64 -17.63
CA LEU A 157 4.13 -7.30 -18.16
C LEU A 157 4.22 -7.39 -19.68
N GLU A 158 3.39 -6.59 -20.37
CA GLU A 158 3.53 -6.33 -21.80
C GLU A 158 4.97 -5.93 -22.15
N GLY A 159 5.52 -6.58 -23.18
CA GLY A 159 6.83 -6.30 -23.77
C GLY A 159 7.27 -7.41 -24.72
#